data_AF-A0A9D6MWK0-F1
#
_entry.id   AF-A0A9D6MWK0-F1
#
_cell.length_a   1.000
_cell.length_b   1.000
_cell.length_c   1.000
_cell.angle_alpha   90.00
_cell.angle_beta   90.00
_cell.angle_gamma   90.00
#
_symmetry.space_group_name_H-M   'P 1'
#
loop_
_entity.id
_entity.type
_entity.pdbx_description
1 polymer ?
#
loop_
_entity_poly.entity_id
_entity_poly.type
_entity_poly.pdbx_seq_one_letter_code
_entity_poly.pdbx_strand_id
1 'polypeptide(L)'
;NTVDVVVTSRDQWTLLVGTTFGGTNQNQMYGLDFGEKNLFGLGQTISYSFRQDSTGLSRSVGFSDPNIMGSRFATSIGYMDTPFETDRSYVFQHPFYSLETEDAYGASYNTRDHAESGMAFSTERFLGSFALGFDMGAQVYRPALTLSLGTQSVTVPFPRVVTLDNKLELSMALLDDPRNYSKDSYVQKFRQTEDIALGTTYNLLGGQSMPSLGSASIYTTESFQVTKWTKFFSRDYLYAGFLFTQNVLFGKRRKQTGLGRHVRFARLSRKRIQRAQSGSPQF
;
A
#
# COMPACT_ATOMS: atom_id res chain seq x y z
N ASN A 1 32.14 22.88 -10.86
CA ASN A 1 31.18 22.53 -11.92
C ASN A 1 29.78 22.90 -11.49
N THR A 2 29.15 23.83 -12.20
CA THR A 2 27.73 24.15 -12.09
C THR A 2 27.07 23.67 -13.37
N VAL A 3 25.97 22.94 -13.25
CA VAL A 3 25.16 22.47 -14.37
C VAL A 3 23.80 23.13 -14.26
N ASP A 4 23.34 23.74 -15.36
CA ASP A 4 22.01 24.29 -15.44
C ASP A 4 21.02 23.20 -15.85
N VAL A 5 20.00 23.01 -15.00
CA VAL A 5 18.92 22.04 -15.26
C VAL A 5 17.64 22.83 -15.52
N VAL A 6 17.10 22.70 -16.73
CA VAL A 6 15.80 23.28 -17.09
C VAL A 6 14.71 22.23 -16.81
N VAL A 7 13.86 22.51 -15.83
CA VAL A 7 12.71 21.68 -15.50
C VAL A 7 11.44 22.32 -16.06
N THR A 8 10.69 21.59 -16.88
CA THR A 8 9.37 22.01 -17.37
C THR A 8 8.30 21.15 -16.71
N SER A 9 7.47 21.73 -15.84
CA SER A 9 6.31 21.07 -15.25
C SER A 9 5.03 21.44 -16.01
N ARG A 10 4.01 20.58 -15.88
CA ARG A 10 2.64 20.88 -16.30
C ARG A 10 1.73 20.53 -15.14
N ASP A 11 1.13 21.54 -14.53
CA ASP A 11 0.12 21.31 -13.52
C ASP A 11 -1.22 20.96 -14.16
N GLN A 12 -1.90 20.01 -13.54
CA GLN A 12 -3.29 19.68 -13.83
C GLN A 12 -4.12 19.96 -12.59
N TRP A 13 -5.41 20.20 -12.80
CA TRP A 13 -6.36 20.19 -11.70
C TRP A 13 -6.37 18.80 -11.05
N THR A 14 -6.01 18.74 -9.77
CA THR A 14 -5.82 17.48 -9.02
C THR A 14 -6.92 17.20 -7.99
N LEU A 15 -7.77 18.18 -7.69
CA LEU A 15 -8.96 17.98 -6.87
C LEU A 15 -9.97 17.06 -7.55
N LEU A 16 -10.34 16.00 -6.83
CA LEU A 16 -11.29 14.96 -7.18
C LEU A 16 -12.45 15.00 -6.20
N VAL A 17 -13.67 15.06 -6.74
CA VAL A 17 -14.90 14.89 -5.97
C VAL A 17 -15.65 13.72 -6.58
N GLY A 18 -15.96 12.73 -5.75
CA GLY A 18 -16.67 11.52 -6.11
C GLY A 18 -17.95 11.39 -5.30
N THR A 19 -18.96 10.79 -5.91
CA THR A 19 -20.18 10.40 -5.22
C THR A 19 -20.46 8.94 -5.55
N THR A 20 -20.78 8.14 -4.55
CA THR A 20 -21.13 6.74 -4.71
C THR A 20 -22.60 6.56 -4.37
N PHE A 21 -23.37 5.93 -5.25
CA PHE A 21 -24.76 5.53 -4.99
C PHE A 21 -24.97 4.13 -5.52
N GLY A 22 -25.60 3.25 -4.73
CA GLY A 22 -25.91 1.90 -5.15
C GLY A 22 -26.69 1.15 -4.08
N GLY A 23 -27.33 0.05 -4.44
CA GLY A 23 -28.02 -0.77 -3.46
C GLY A 23 -29.19 -1.55 -4.01
N THR A 24 -29.74 -2.39 -3.15
CA THR A 24 -31.04 -3.04 -3.33
C THR A 24 -32.07 -2.38 -2.41
N ASN A 25 -33.34 -2.75 -2.51
CA ASN A 25 -34.40 -2.23 -1.65
C ASN A 25 -34.11 -2.39 -0.13
N GLN A 26 -33.31 -3.39 0.25
CA GLN A 26 -32.98 -3.68 1.66
C GLN A 26 -31.60 -3.14 2.08
N ASN A 27 -30.67 -2.96 1.13
CA ASN A 27 -29.33 -2.44 1.40
C ASN A 27 -29.04 -1.27 0.46
N GLN A 28 -29.33 -0.05 0.91
CA GLN A 28 -28.94 1.17 0.23
C GLN A 28 -27.56 1.61 0.69
N MET A 29 -26.77 2.13 -0.24
CA MET A 29 -25.44 2.65 -0.02
C MET A 29 -25.31 4.00 -0.71
N TYR A 30 -24.80 4.98 0.03
CA TYR A 30 -24.43 6.28 -0.51
C TYR A 30 -23.11 6.75 0.10
N GLY A 31 -22.37 7.56 -0.64
CA GLY A 31 -21.09 8.07 -0.17
C GLY A 31 -20.59 9.27 -0.95
N LEU A 32 -19.68 9.99 -0.32
CA LEU A 32 -18.95 11.13 -0.87
C LEU A 32 -17.46 10.90 -0.67
N ASP A 33 -16.71 11.18 -1.73
CA ASP A 33 -15.26 11.06 -1.76
C ASP A 33 -14.67 12.41 -2.17
N PHE A 34 -13.66 12.85 -1.43
CA PHE A 34 -12.89 14.05 -1.71
C PHE A 34 -11.41 13.66 -1.74
N GLY A 35 -10.67 14.13 -2.72
CA GLY A 35 -9.24 13.89 -2.80
C GLY A 35 -8.52 15.01 -3.51
N GLU A 36 -7.38 15.43 -2.99
CA GLU A 36 -6.46 16.39 -3.62
C GLU A 36 -5.07 15.74 -3.61
N LYS A 37 -4.39 15.71 -4.76
CA LYS A 37 -3.12 15.00 -4.97
C LYS A 37 -1.90 15.92 -5.08
N ASN A 38 -2.12 17.22 -5.15
CA ASN A 38 -1.09 18.24 -5.24
C ASN A 38 -1.48 19.44 -4.37
N LEU A 39 -1.73 19.18 -3.08
CA LEU A 39 -2.20 20.19 -2.14
C LEU A 39 -1.23 21.38 -2.14
N PHE A 40 -1.75 22.56 -2.49
CA PHE A 40 -0.99 23.81 -2.66
C PHE A 40 0.20 23.75 -3.63
N GLY A 41 0.26 22.77 -4.53
CA GLY A 41 1.38 22.59 -5.45
C GLY A 41 2.60 21.86 -4.85
N LEU A 42 2.46 21.28 -3.65
CA LEU A 42 3.57 20.67 -2.90
C LEU A 42 3.72 19.15 -3.11
N GLY A 43 2.87 18.53 -3.94
CA GLY A 43 2.84 17.07 -4.14
C GLY A 43 2.23 16.28 -2.97
N GLN A 44 1.74 16.97 -1.95
CA GLN A 44 1.01 16.38 -0.83
C GLN A 44 -0.37 15.90 -1.27
N THR A 45 -0.79 14.76 -0.72
CA THR A 45 -2.11 14.18 -0.97
C THR A 45 -2.94 14.22 0.29
N ILE A 46 -4.20 14.65 0.17
CA ILE A 46 -5.23 14.52 1.19
C ILE A 46 -6.45 13.82 0.61
N SER A 47 -7.06 12.92 1.36
CA SER A 47 -8.30 12.27 0.99
C SER A 47 -9.27 12.21 2.16
N TYR A 48 -10.56 12.31 1.85
CA TYR A 48 -11.64 12.12 2.79
C TYR A 48 -12.75 11.33 2.12
N SER A 49 -13.24 10.30 2.79
CA SER A 49 -14.39 9.54 2.32
C SER A 49 -15.41 9.38 3.44
N PHE A 50 -16.68 9.49 3.06
CA PHE A 50 -17.84 9.22 3.90
C PHE A 50 -18.71 8.23 3.15
N ARG A 51 -19.13 7.14 3.80
CA ARG A 51 -20.00 6.14 3.19
C ARG A 51 -20.97 5.59 4.23
N GLN A 52 -22.26 5.69 3.93
CA GLN A 52 -23.31 5.05 4.71
C GLN A 52 -23.82 3.83 3.95
N ASP A 53 -23.96 2.72 4.66
CA ASP A 53 -24.73 1.56 4.19
C ASP A 53 -25.56 0.95 5.32
N SER A 54 -26.09 -0.26 5.10
CA SER A 54 -26.91 -1.01 6.05
C SER A 54 -26.16 -1.41 7.33
N THR A 55 -24.82 -1.47 7.27
CA THR A 55 -23.99 -1.81 8.44
C THR A 55 -23.73 -0.58 9.31
N GLY A 56 -23.83 0.61 8.73
CA GLY A 56 -23.67 1.87 9.43
C GLY A 56 -22.79 2.83 8.65
N LEU A 57 -22.23 3.78 9.39
CA LEU A 57 -21.43 4.85 8.83
C LEU A 57 -19.95 4.51 8.83
N SER A 58 -19.31 4.64 7.68
CA SER A 58 -17.86 4.57 7.50
C SER A 58 -17.28 5.93 7.11
N ARG A 59 -16.15 6.29 7.72
CA ARG A 59 -15.38 7.52 7.46
C ARG A 59 -13.93 7.17 7.28
N SER A 60 -13.24 7.83 6.36
CA SER A 60 -11.79 7.74 6.29
C SER A 60 -11.15 9.07 5.94
N VAL A 61 -9.98 9.30 6.51
CA VAL A 61 -9.11 10.45 6.25
C VAL A 61 -7.73 9.89 5.92
N GLY A 62 -7.13 10.40 4.86
CA GLY A 62 -5.76 10.10 4.48
C GLY A 62 -4.97 11.38 4.26
N PHE A 63 -3.74 11.42 4.73
CA PHE A 63 -2.75 12.43 4.38
C PHE A 63 -1.44 11.74 4.01
N SER A 64 -0.76 12.23 2.98
CA SER A 64 0.54 11.71 2.57
C SER A 64 1.40 12.86 2.05
N ASP A 65 2.62 12.96 2.56
CA ASP A 65 3.65 13.85 2.04
C ASP A 65 4.85 13.00 1.64
N PRO A 66 5.17 12.89 0.34
CA PRO A 66 6.30 12.07 -0.12
C PRO A 66 7.65 12.74 0.11
N ASN A 67 7.71 14.05 0.36
CA ASN A 67 8.93 14.84 0.48
C ASN A 67 8.72 15.96 1.50
N ILE A 68 8.62 15.61 2.79
CA ILE A 68 8.32 16.54 3.88
C ILE A 68 9.28 17.72 3.79
N MET A 69 8.72 18.92 3.59
CA MET A 69 9.48 20.17 3.46
C MET A 69 10.57 20.12 2.38
N GLY A 70 10.37 19.37 1.30
CA GLY A 70 11.34 19.19 0.21
C GLY A 70 12.49 18.23 0.53
N SER A 71 12.46 17.56 1.68
CA SER A 71 13.43 16.52 2.03
C SER A 71 13.11 15.18 1.32
N ARG A 72 13.92 14.16 1.58
CA ARG A 72 13.64 12.78 1.15
C ARG A 72 12.78 12.01 2.14
N PHE A 73 12.38 12.60 3.26
CA PHE A 73 11.48 11.95 4.20
C PHE A 73 10.06 11.97 3.69
N ALA A 74 9.37 10.85 3.84
CA ALA A 74 7.97 10.68 3.52
C ALA A 74 7.18 10.38 4.80
N THR A 75 5.95 10.88 4.86
CA THR A 75 4.99 10.51 5.89
C THR A 75 3.65 10.13 5.29
N SER A 76 2.93 9.25 5.98
CA SER A 76 1.55 8.96 5.66
C SER A 76 0.77 8.78 6.96
N ILE A 77 -0.39 9.41 7.02
CA ILE A 77 -1.30 9.37 8.16
C ILE A 77 -2.64 8.89 7.65
N GLY A 78 -3.18 7.85 8.28
CA GLY A 78 -4.46 7.28 7.95
C GLY A 78 -5.34 7.19 9.18
N TYR A 79 -6.62 7.50 9.00
CA TYR A 79 -7.67 7.22 9.95
C TYR A 79 -8.84 6.62 9.19
N MET A 80 -9.36 5.50 9.68
CA MET A 80 -10.57 4.88 9.15
C MET A 80 -11.43 4.49 10.34
N ASP A 81 -12.71 4.80 10.26
CA ASP A 81 -13.70 4.49 11.27
C ASP A 81 -14.89 3.87 10.58
N THR A 82 -15.25 2.67 10.99
CA THR A 82 -16.35 1.89 10.45
C THR A 82 -17.17 1.35 11.61
N PRO A 83 -18.38 0.85 11.37
CA PRO A 83 -19.22 0.31 12.45
C PRO A 83 -18.56 -0.82 13.26
N PHE A 84 -17.58 -1.51 12.67
CA PHE A 84 -16.91 -2.66 13.28
C PHE A 84 -15.43 -2.45 13.53
N GLU A 85 -14.81 -1.40 12.98
CA GLU A 85 -13.36 -1.24 12.99
C GLU A 85 -12.94 0.22 12.96
N THR A 86 -12.04 0.60 13.88
CA THR A 86 -11.31 1.87 13.86
C THR A 86 -9.82 1.59 13.64
N ASP A 87 -9.29 2.07 12.52
CA ASP A 87 -7.89 1.95 12.12
C ASP A 87 -7.21 3.32 12.17
N ARG A 88 -6.00 3.36 12.73
CA ARG A 88 -5.12 4.54 12.70
C ARG A 88 -3.75 4.08 12.23
N SER A 89 -3.17 4.82 11.31
CA SER A 89 -1.82 4.53 10.80
C SER A 89 -1.00 5.81 10.73
N TYR A 90 0.25 5.69 11.13
CA TYR A 90 1.25 6.73 11.02
C TYR A 90 2.49 6.07 10.45
N VAL A 91 3.03 6.63 9.39
CA VAL A 91 4.27 6.20 8.76
C VAL A 91 5.17 7.40 8.66
N PHE A 92 6.43 7.23 9.04
CA PHE A 92 7.50 8.18 8.78
C PHE A 92 8.71 7.40 8.30
N GLN A 93 9.23 7.75 7.14
CA GLN A 93 10.28 6.97 6.50
C GLN A 93 11.22 7.82 5.68
N HIS A 94 12.48 7.41 5.62
CA HIS A 94 13.39 7.69 4.53
C HIS A 94 13.26 6.54 3.52
N PRO A 95 12.49 6.71 2.43
CA PRO A 95 12.24 5.65 1.49
C PRO A 95 13.47 5.40 0.61
N PHE A 96 13.51 4.23 0.00
CA PHE A 96 14.45 3.93 -1.07
C PHE A 96 14.03 4.66 -2.36
N TYR A 97 14.44 5.92 -2.53
CA TYR A 97 13.97 6.79 -3.63
C TYR A 97 14.86 6.72 -4.88
N SER A 98 16.07 6.20 -4.78
CA SER A 98 16.99 6.01 -5.92
C SER A 98 17.79 4.71 -5.79
N LEU A 99 18.39 4.26 -6.89
CA LEU A 99 19.31 3.11 -6.89
C LEU A 99 20.61 3.38 -6.12
N GLU A 100 20.96 4.65 -5.94
CA GLU A 100 22.14 5.10 -5.18
C GLU A 100 21.83 5.35 -3.70
N THR A 101 20.59 5.08 -3.26
CA THR A 101 20.22 5.28 -1.86
C THR A 101 20.93 4.23 -1.00
N GLU A 102 21.90 4.66 -0.18
CA GLU A 102 22.69 3.76 0.66
C GLU A 102 21.83 3.10 1.74
N ASP A 103 20.89 3.86 2.32
CA ASP A 103 20.04 3.43 3.42
C ASP A 103 18.59 3.93 3.29
N ALA A 104 17.67 3.06 3.68
CA ALA A 104 16.26 3.36 3.81
C ALA A 104 15.78 2.88 5.17
N TYR A 105 14.97 3.67 5.85
CA TYR A 105 14.47 3.27 7.15
C TYR A 105 13.12 3.92 7.38
N GLY A 106 12.34 3.33 8.26
CA GLY A 106 11.01 3.80 8.55
C GLY A 106 10.53 3.32 9.89
N ALA A 107 9.64 4.10 10.47
CA ALA A 107 8.84 3.72 11.60
C ALA A 107 7.38 3.86 11.16
N SER A 108 6.59 2.86 11.54
CA SER A 108 5.15 2.93 11.41
C SER A 108 4.49 2.51 12.71
N TYR A 109 3.42 3.20 13.04
CA TYR A 109 2.59 2.91 14.19
C TYR A 109 1.17 2.71 13.69
N ASN A 110 0.59 1.57 14.00
CA ASN A 110 -0.75 1.22 13.57
C ASN A 110 -1.56 0.75 14.78
N THR A 111 -2.76 1.30 14.93
CA THR A 111 -3.75 0.81 15.89
C THR A 111 -4.96 0.34 15.13
N ARG A 112 -5.51 -0.79 15.55
CA ARG A 112 -6.73 -1.39 15.01
C ARG A 112 -7.61 -1.82 16.15
N ASP A 113 -8.76 -1.19 16.27
CA ASP A 113 -9.81 -1.58 17.20
C ASP A 113 -10.95 -2.20 16.41
N HIS A 114 -11.31 -3.43 16.72
CA HIS A 114 -12.40 -4.17 16.09
C HIS A 114 -13.45 -4.53 17.14
N ALA A 115 -14.72 -4.32 16.82
CA ALA A 115 -15.85 -4.72 17.65
C ALA A 115 -16.80 -5.56 16.81
N GLU A 116 -16.78 -6.88 17.04
CA GLU A 116 -17.77 -7.81 16.48
C GLU A 116 -18.69 -8.29 17.61
N SER A 117 -19.94 -8.63 17.30
CA SER A 117 -20.97 -8.97 18.29
C SER A 117 -20.47 -10.01 19.33
N GLY A 118 -20.14 -9.55 20.53
CA GLY A 118 -19.68 -10.37 21.66
C GLY A 118 -18.17 -10.40 21.91
N MET A 119 -17.33 -9.83 21.04
CA MET A 119 -15.87 -9.76 21.21
C MET A 119 -15.33 -8.41 20.71
N ALA A 120 -14.61 -7.69 21.58
CA ALA A 120 -13.81 -6.54 21.16
C ALA A 120 -12.34 -6.93 21.10
N PHE A 121 -11.68 -6.68 19.97
CA PHE A 121 -10.27 -6.93 19.74
C PHE A 121 -9.58 -5.60 19.50
N SER A 122 -8.52 -5.28 20.24
CA SER A 122 -7.71 -4.09 20.01
C SER A 122 -6.27 -4.51 19.79
N THR A 123 -5.64 -3.99 18.75
CA THR A 123 -4.23 -4.18 18.44
C THR A 123 -3.54 -2.85 18.32
N GLU A 124 -2.47 -2.69 19.07
CA GLU A 124 -1.54 -1.59 18.92
C GLU A 124 -0.19 -2.16 18.50
N ARG A 125 0.34 -1.69 17.38
CA ARG A 125 1.57 -2.23 16.80
C ARG A 125 2.49 -1.10 16.36
N PHE A 126 3.70 -1.14 16.90
CA PHE A 126 4.84 -0.40 16.39
C PHE A 126 5.66 -1.30 15.47
N LEU A 127 5.89 -0.85 14.25
CA LEU A 127 6.66 -1.54 13.24
C LEU A 127 7.78 -0.62 12.76
N GLY A 128 9.01 -0.91 13.16
CA GLY A 128 10.22 -0.26 12.66
C GLY A 128 10.87 -1.11 11.57
N SER A 129 11.27 -0.51 10.46
CA SER A 129 11.99 -1.16 9.38
C SER A 129 13.29 -0.43 9.06
N PHE A 130 14.37 -1.17 8.90
CA PHE A 130 15.64 -0.69 8.39
C PHE A 130 16.00 -1.50 7.15
N ALA A 131 16.34 -0.87 6.04
CA ALA A 131 16.61 -1.51 4.77
C ALA A 131 17.86 -0.88 4.13
N LEU A 132 18.68 -1.72 3.51
CA LEU A 132 19.81 -1.28 2.69
C LEU A 132 19.55 -1.75 1.26
N GLY A 133 20.00 -1.00 0.27
CA GLY A 133 19.87 -1.40 -1.13
C GLY A 133 21.18 -1.28 -1.88
N PHE A 134 21.45 -2.25 -2.74
CA PHE A 134 22.65 -2.28 -3.57
C PHE A 134 22.26 -2.62 -5.02
N ASP A 135 22.74 -1.83 -5.97
CA ASP A 135 22.66 -2.13 -7.41
C ASP A 135 23.87 -2.99 -7.82
N MET A 136 23.61 -4.10 -8.50
CA MET A 136 24.64 -4.98 -9.07
C MET A 136 24.44 -5.19 -10.58
N GLY A 137 23.97 -4.16 -11.28
CA GLY A 137 23.76 -4.21 -12.73
C GLY A 137 22.30 -4.55 -13.08
N ALA A 138 22.04 -5.65 -13.77
CA ALA A 138 20.66 -5.99 -14.18
C ALA A 138 19.73 -6.36 -13.00
N GLN A 139 20.23 -6.35 -11.76
CA GLN A 139 19.56 -6.85 -10.56
C GLN A 139 19.79 -5.92 -9.37
N VAL A 140 18.74 -5.72 -8.58
CA VAL A 140 18.75 -4.86 -7.39
C VAL A 140 18.43 -5.70 -6.15
N TYR A 141 19.32 -5.68 -5.17
CA TYR A 141 19.17 -6.43 -3.93
C TYR A 141 18.76 -5.50 -2.79
N ARG A 142 17.74 -5.89 -2.01
CA ARG A 142 17.16 -5.05 -0.93
C ARG A 142 16.94 -5.84 0.36
N PRO A 143 17.99 -6.15 1.13
CA PRO A 143 17.83 -6.68 2.48
C PRO A 143 17.18 -5.65 3.41
N ALA A 144 16.21 -6.10 4.21
CA ALA A 144 15.57 -5.30 5.25
C ALA A 144 15.43 -6.07 6.57
N LEU A 145 15.69 -5.39 7.68
CA LEU A 145 15.40 -5.84 9.03
C LEU A 145 14.13 -5.12 9.50
N THR A 146 13.12 -5.87 9.91
CA THR A 146 11.85 -5.34 10.37
C THR A 146 11.58 -5.76 11.81
N LEU A 147 11.65 -4.81 12.73
CA LEU A 147 11.26 -5.01 14.12
C LEU A 147 9.77 -4.70 14.30
N SER A 148 9.02 -5.63 14.86
CA SER A 148 7.58 -5.51 15.06
C SER A 148 7.21 -5.75 16.52
N LEU A 149 6.92 -4.69 17.25
CA LEU A 149 6.45 -4.76 18.64
C LEU A 149 4.95 -4.46 18.67
N GLY A 150 4.15 -5.28 19.32
CA GLY A 150 2.72 -5.07 19.40
C GLY A 150 2.03 -5.80 20.54
N THR A 151 0.90 -5.22 20.93
CA THR A 151 0.00 -5.79 21.94
C THR A 151 -1.34 -6.09 21.27
N GLN A 152 -1.89 -7.28 21.53
CA GLN A 152 -3.22 -7.68 21.11
C GLN A 152 -4.05 -7.91 22.37
N SER A 153 -5.09 -7.10 22.58
CA SER A 153 -6.04 -7.31 23.66
C SER A 153 -7.37 -7.83 23.11
N VAL A 154 -7.84 -8.94 23.67
CA VAL A 154 -9.14 -9.55 23.34
C VAL A 154 -10.04 -9.43 24.57
N THR A 155 -11.09 -8.64 24.44
CA THR A 155 -12.15 -8.49 25.43
C THR A 155 -13.29 -9.42 25.07
N VAL A 156 -13.33 -10.59 25.72
CA VAL A 156 -14.53 -11.43 25.78
C VAL A 156 -15.42 -10.97 26.96
N PRO A 157 -16.70 -11.39 27.05
CA PRO A 157 -17.65 -11.03 28.11
C PRO A 157 -17.28 -11.54 29.52
N PHE A 158 -16.05 -11.26 29.95
CA PHE A 158 -15.27 -11.90 31.02
C PHE A 158 -14.65 -13.25 30.61
N PRO A 159 -13.33 -13.46 30.79
CA PRO A 159 -12.26 -12.53 31.23
C PRO A 159 -11.53 -11.82 30.07
N ARG A 160 -11.05 -10.57 30.27
CA ARG A 160 -10.18 -9.88 29.30
C ARG A 160 -8.86 -10.64 29.14
N VAL A 161 -8.53 -11.09 27.93
CA VAL A 161 -7.28 -11.79 27.61
C VAL A 161 -6.37 -10.81 26.86
N VAL A 162 -5.25 -10.43 27.46
CA VAL A 162 -4.20 -9.67 26.76
C VAL A 162 -3.15 -10.65 26.28
N THR A 163 -2.93 -10.71 24.96
CA THR A 163 -1.87 -11.48 24.31
C THR A 163 -0.83 -10.52 23.77
N LEU A 164 0.41 -10.63 24.25
CA LEU A 164 1.53 -9.89 23.67
C LEU A 164 2.08 -10.70 22.49
N ASP A 165 2.32 -10.06 21.35
CA ASP A 165 2.78 -10.75 20.13
C ASP A 165 3.97 -10.01 19.50
N ASN A 166 4.98 -9.76 20.34
CA ASN A 166 6.19 -9.08 19.93
C ASN A 166 7.07 -10.01 19.07
N LYS A 167 7.47 -9.55 17.89
CA LYS A 167 8.24 -10.36 16.95
C LYS A 167 9.36 -9.58 16.27
N LEU A 168 10.45 -10.29 16.00
CA LEU A 168 11.53 -9.82 15.17
C LEU A 168 11.41 -10.50 13.81
N GLU A 169 11.31 -9.71 12.74
CA GLU A 169 11.16 -10.21 11.38
C GLU A 169 12.36 -9.77 10.54
N LEU A 170 12.96 -10.71 9.82
CA LEU A 170 13.92 -10.41 8.77
C LEU A 170 13.20 -10.52 7.42
N SER A 171 13.27 -9.48 6.61
CA SER A 171 12.60 -9.44 5.31
C SER A 171 13.61 -9.10 4.22
N MET A 172 13.85 -10.01 3.28
CA MET A 172 14.74 -9.77 2.16
C MET A 172 13.94 -9.68 0.86
N ALA A 173 13.93 -8.49 0.25
CA ALA A 173 13.37 -8.31 -1.08
C ALA A 173 14.48 -8.45 -2.13
N LEU A 174 14.28 -9.34 -3.09
CA LEU A 174 15.12 -9.50 -4.27
C LEU A 174 14.33 -8.97 -5.48
N LEU A 175 14.83 -7.89 -6.05
CA LEU A 175 14.21 -7.29 -7.23
C LEU A 175 15.05 -7.64 -8.46
N ASP A 176 14.55 -8.59 -9.25
CA ASP A 176 15.03 -8.81 -10.62
C ASP A 176 14.32 -7.79 -11.53
N ASP A 177 14.87 -6.58 -11.54
CA ASP A 177 14.45 -5.47 -12.41
C ASP A 177 15.35 -5.45 -13.65
N PRO A 178 14.95 -6.11 -14.76
CA PRO A 178 15.75 -6.15 -15.99
C PRO A 178 15.87 -4.79 -16.70
N ARG A 179 15.51 -3.67 -16.03
CA ARG A 179 15.53 -2.29 -16.55
C ARG A 179 14.80 -2.14 -17.88
N ASN A 180 13.81 -3.00 -18.14
CA ASN A 180 12.97 -2.92 -19.33
C ASN A 180 11.71 -2.15 -18.98
N TYR A 181 11.79 -0.83 -19.05
CA TYR A 181 10.64 0.03 -18.84
C TYR A 181 9.84 0.17 -20.14
N SER A 182 8.52 -0.01 -20.07
CA SER A 182 7.62 0.39 -21.16
C SER A 182 7.02 1.74 -20.81
N LYS A 183 7.28 2.75 -21.66
CA LYS A 183 6.61 4.05 -21.60
C LYS A 183 5.20 3.91 -22.13
N ASP A 184 4.19 4.17 -21.30
CA ASP A 184 2.80 4.12 -21.72
C ASP A 184 1.96 5.22 -21.07
N SER A 185 0.91 5.67 -21.75
CA SER A 185 0.01 6.70 -21.23
C SER A 185 -1.34 6.12 -20.81
N TYR A 186 -1.98 6.73 -19.81
CA TYR A 186 -3.38 6.48 -19.38
C TYR A 186 -3.67 5.19 -18.59
N VAL A 187 -2.70 4.59 -17.91
CA VAL A 187 -2.96 3.42 -17.05
C VAL A 187 -3.88 3.80 -15.88
N GLN A 188 -3.69 4.97 -15.28
CA GLN A 188 -4.54 5.49 -14.20
C GLN A 188 -5.58 6.55 -14.64
N LYS A 189 -5.95 6.64 -15.94
CA LYS A 189 -6.93 7.59 -16.51
C LYS A 189 -6.53 9.09 -16.51
N PHE A 190 -5.33 9.49 -16.06
CA PHE A 190 -4.92 10.90 -15.91
C PHE A 190 -3.99 11.49 -16.98
N ARG A 191 -3.96 10.95 -18.22
CA ARG A 191 -3.09 11.49 -19.30
C ARG A 191 -1.58 11.50 -19.00
N GLN A 192 -1.12 10.93 -17.89
CA GLN A 192 0.29 10.82 -17.56
C GLN A 192 0.93 9.67 -18.36
N THR A 193 2.15 9.90 -18.84
CA THR A 193 3.03 8.83 -19.31
C THR A 193 3.69 8.22 -18.08
N GLU A 194 3.42 6.95 -17.85
CA GLU A 194 3.88 6.15 -16.74
C GLU A 194 4.90 5.13 -17.26
N ASP A 195 5.98 4.92 -16.52
CA ASP A 195 6.92 3.85 -16.79
C ASP A 195 6.45 2.57 -16.08
N ILE A 196 6.14 1.54 -16.86
CA ILE A 196 5.75 0.24 -16.30
C ILE A 196 7.01 -0.59 -16.15
N ALA A 197 7.35 -0.92 -14.91
CA ALA A 197 8.42 -1.86 -14.61
C ALA A 197 8.04 -3.26 -15.12
N LEU A 198 8.70 -3.73 -16.18
CA LEU A 198 8.59 -5.12 -16.63
C LEU A 198 9.68 -5.93 -15.94
N GLY A 199 9.31 -6.96 -15.19
CA GLY A 199 10.27 -7.73 -14.40
C GLY A 199 9.62 -8.73 -13.46
N THR A 200 10.45 -9.37 -12.64
CA THR A 200 10.02 -10.31 -11.60
C THR A 200 10.51 -9.84 -10.24
N THR A 201 9.60 -9.64 -9.30
CA THR A 201 9.94 -9.33 -7.91
C THR A 201 9.81 -10.58 -7.07
N TYR A 202 10.85 -10.90 -6.29
CA TYR A 202 10.86 -11.98 -5.32
C TYR A 202 10.98 -11.39 -3.92
N ASN A 203 9.93 -11.48 -3.10
CA ASN A 203 10.00 -11.08 -1.70
C ASN A 203 10.10 -12.33 -0.84
N LEU A 204 11.12 -12.39 0.00
CA LEU A 204 11.31 -13.41 1.03
C LEU A 204 11.19 -12.73 2.39
N LEU A 205 10.39 -13.27 3.29
CA LEU A 205 10.30 -12.79 4.66
C LEU A 205 10.31 -13.98 5.60
N GLY A 206 11.18 -13.92 6.60
CA GLY A 206 11.35 -14.90 7.65
C GLY A 206 11.39 -14.19 8.99
N GLY A 207 10.46 -14.51 9.88
CA GLY A 207 10.36 -13.86 11.19
C GLY A 207 10.18 -14.85 12.31
N GLN A 208 10.58 -14.47 13.50
CA GLN A 208 10.41 -15.26 14.71
C GLN A 208 9.82 -14.38 15.81
N SER A 209 8.76 -14.84 16.46
CA SER A 209 8.30 -14.21 17.69
C SER A 209 9.24 -14.57 18.84
N MET A 210 9.62 -13.56 19.63
CA MET A 210 10.66 -13.69 20.64
C MET A 210 10.10 -13.42 22.04
N PRO A 211 10.14 -14.38 22.97
CA PRO A 211 9.72 -14.15 24.36
C PRO A 211 10.55 -13.09 25.06
N SER A 212 11.84 -12.97 24.70
CA SER A 212 12.72 -11.90 25.18
C SER A 212 12.26 -10.50 24.78
N LEU A 213 11.49 -10.38 23.70
CA LEU A 213 10.84 -9.13 23.29
C LEU A 213 9.45 -8.97 23.90
N GLY A 214 9.02 -9.90 24.76
CA GLY A 214 7.71 -9.88 25.40
C GLY A 214 6.61 -10.66 24.67
N SER A 215 6.94 -11.51 23.70
CA SER A 215 5.93 -12.37 23.04
C SER A 215 5.36 -13.41 24.00
N ALA A 216 4.04 -13.61 23.97
CA ALA A 216 3.35 -14.66 24.70
C ALA A 216 3.51 -16.04 24.06
N SER A 217 4.01 -16.13 22.82
CA SER A 217 4.17 -17.39 22.10
C SER A 217 5.36 -17.35 21.15
N ILE A 218 5.97 -18.51 20.90
CA ILE A 218 7.07 -18.68 19.95
C ILE A 218 6.52 -19.29 18.66
N TYR A 219 6.62 -18.56 17.56
CA TYR A 219 6.29 -19.03 16.23
C TYR A 219 7.24 -18.44 15.19
N THR A 220 7.37 -19.17 14.09
CA THR A 220 8.11 -18.72 12.93
C THR A 220 7.12 -18.35 11.83
N THR A 221 7.33 -17.19 11.21
CA THR A 221 6.61 -16.73 10.02
C THR A 221 7.54 -16.85 8.83
N GLU A 222 7.11 -17.53 7.79
CA GLU A 222 7.80 -17.58 6.51
C GLU A 222 6.83 -17.15 5.41
N SER A 223 7.25 -16.22 4.57
CA SER A 223 6.49 -15.85 3.40
C SER A 223 7.39 -15.68 2.20
N PHE A 224 6.89 -16.15 1.07
CA PHE A 224 7.53 -16.02 -0.22
C PHE A 224 6.51 -15.49 -1.21
N GLN A 225 6.84 -14.38 -1.85
CA GLN A 225 6.02 -13.76 -2.87
C GLN A 225 6.80 -13.62 -4.15
N VAL A 226 6.24 -14.11 -5.25
CA VAL A 226 6.75 -13.86 -6.60
C VAL A 226 5.71 -13.05 -7.35
N THR A 227 6.13 -11.95 -7.93
CA THR A 227 5.28 -11.09 -8.73
C THR A 227 5.92 -10.86 -10.08
N LYS A 228 5.19 -11.10 -11.16
CA LYS A 228 5.67 -10.87 -12.52
C LYS A 228 4.70 -10.01 -13.31
N TRP A 229 5.26 -9.00 -13.96
CA TRP A 229 4.59 -8.25 -15.02
C TRP A 229 5.03 -8.79 -16.37
N THR A 230 4.09 -9.05 -17.28
CA THR A 230 4.39 -9.49 -18.63
C THR A 230 3.49 -8.78 -19.64
N LYS A 231 4.11 -8.24 -20.68
CA LYS A 231 3.44 -7.65 -21.83
C LYS A 231 3.16 -8.76 -22.84
N PHE A 232 1.89 -9.01 -23.15
CA PHE A 232 1.50 -10.05 -24.11
C PHE A 232 1.23 -9.48 -25.51
N PHE A 233 0.80 -8.21 -25.58
CA PHE A 233 0.59 -7.48 -26.83
C PHE A 233 0.96 -6.00 -26.63
N SER A 234 0.89 -5.20 -27.70
CA SER A 234 1.19 -3.76 -27.66
C SER A 234 0.50 -2.98 -26.52
N ARG A 235 -0.62 -3.47 -25.97
CA ARG A 235 -1.46 -2.76 -24.96
C ARG A 235 -2.02 -3.63 -23.82
N ASP A 236 -1.70 -4.92 -23.82
CA ASP A 236 -2.27 -5.88 -22.87
C ASP A 236 -1.16 -6.35 -21.92
N TYR A 237 -1.41 -6.14 -20.63
CA TYR A 237 -0.50 -6.45 -19.54
C TYR A 237 -1.13 -7.49 -18.62
N LEU A 238 -0.33 -8.51 -18.30
CA LEU A 238 -0.66 -9.48 -17.27
C LEU A 238 0.17 -9.19 -16.03
N TYR A 239 -0.54 -9.07 -14.92
CA TYR A 239 0.04 -9.12 -13.60
C TYR A 239 -0.29 -10.48 -12.99
N ALA A 240 0.73 -11.25 -12.67
CA ALA A 240 0.58 -12.52 -11.98
C ALA A 240 1.40 -12.50 -10.68
N GLY A 241 0.73 -12.75 -9.57
CA GLY A 241 1.35 -12.89 -8.26
C GLY A 241 1.08 -14.27 -7.67
N PHE A 242 2.11 -14.83 -7.06
CA PHE A 242 2.06 -16.01 -6.21
C PHE A 242 2.53 -15.61 -4.81
N LEU A 243 1.72 -15.89 -3.80
CA LEU A 243 2.07 -15.69 -2.40
C LEU A 243 1.90 -17.01 -1.65
N PHE A 244 3.00 -17.46 -1.05
CA PHE A 244 3.00 -18.51 -0.05
C PHE A 244 3.26 -17.90 1.32
N THR A 245 2.45 -18.24 2.32
CA THR A 245 2.66 -17.81 3.70
C THR A 245 2.42 -18.98 4.66
N GLN A 246 3.36 -19.17 5.57
CA GLN A 246 3.34 -20.22 6.56
C GLN A 246 3.67 -19.64 7.94
N ASN A 247 2.77 -19.88 8.90
CA ASN A 247 3.03 -19.63 10.31
C ASN A 247 3.12 -20.96 11.05
N VAL A 248 4.23 -21.20 11.75
CA VAL A 248 4.48 -22.42 12.53
C VAL A 248 4.59 -22.06 14.00
N LEU A 249 3.54 -22.37 14.77
CA LEU A 249 3.52 -22.21 16.23
C LEU A 249 4.23 -23.40 16.91
N PHE A 250 5.23 -23.11 17.74
CA PHE A 250 5.86 -24.12 18.60
C PHE A 250 4.99 -24.37 19.85
N GLY A 251 4.64 -25.63 20.12
CA GLY A 251 4.04 -26.05 21.40
C GLY A 251 2.50 -26.20 21.44
N LYS A 252 1.72 -25.65 20.51
CA LYS A 252 0.30 -26.01 20.29
C LYS A 252 -0.04 -25.98 18.80
N ARG A 253 -0.72 -27.02 18.30
CA ARG A 253 -1.01 -27.16 16.86
C ARG A 253 -2.03 -26.12 16.39
N ARG A 254 -1.57 -24.97 15.91
CA ARG A 254 -2.30 -24.15 14.95
C ARG A 254 -1.39 -23.89 13.75
N LYS A 255 -1.54 -24.72 12.72
CA LYS A 255 -0.88 -24.53 11.43
C LYS A 255 -1.83 -23.69 10.59
N GLN A 256 -1.48 -22.43 10.35
CA GLN A 256 -2.20 -21.60 9.38
C GLN A 256 -1.30 -21.44 8.17
N THR A 257 -1.63 -22.20 7.11
CA THR A 257 -0.98 -22.10 5.81
C THR A 257 -1.93 -21.37 4.88
N GLY A 258 -1.46 -20.28 4.29
CA GLY A 258 -2.20 -19.50 3.31
C GLY A 258 -1.53 -19.59 1.95
N LEU A 259 -2.31 -19.95 0.92
CA LEU A 259 -1.88 -19.88 -0.47
C LEU A 259 -2.73 -18.83 -1.18
N GLY A 260 -2.09 -17.73 -1.58
CA GLY A 260 -2.73 -16.64 -2.31
C GLY A 260 -2.29 -16.66 -3.77
N ARG A 261 -3.25 -16.72 -4.68
CA ARG A 261 -3.01 -16.47 -6.11
C ARG A 261 -3.87 -15.30 -6.54
N HIS A 262 -3.24 -14.27 -7.09
CA HIS A 262 -3.93 -13.12 -7.65
C HIS A 262 -3.43 -12.88 -9.07
N VAL A 263 -4.36 -12.90 -10.02
CA VAL A 263 -4.12 -12.61 -11.43
C VAL A 263 -4.98 -11.40 -11.77
N ARG A 264 -4.35 -10.33 -12.25
CA ARG A 264 -5.06 -9.14 -12.72
C ARG A 264 -4.73 -8.92 -14.19
N PHE A 265 -5.78 -8.69 -14.96
CA PHE A 265 -5.69 -8.31 -16.37
C PHE A 265 -5.91 -6.81 -16.49
N ALA A 266 -4.96 -6.12 -17.12
CA ALA A 266 -5.10 -4.71 -17.45
C ALA A 266 -5.12 -4.56 -18.98
N ARG A 267 -6.21 -4.00 -19.50
CA ARG A 267 -6.41 -3.70 -20.92
C ARG A 267 -6.64 -2.21 -21.11
N LEU A 268 -5.84 -1.58 -21.96
CA LEU A 268 -5.96 -0.15 -22.25
C LEU A 268 -7.07 0.10 -23.29
N SER A 269 -8.11 0.84 -22.90
CA SER A 269 -9.23 1.23 -23.78
C SER A 269 -8.91 2.52 -24.57
N ARG A 270 -9.23 2.56 -25.87
CA ARG A 270 -9.23 3.82 -26.64
C ARG A 270 -10.52 4.59 -26.36
N LYS A 271 -10.44 5.82 -25.85
CA LYS A 271 -11.50 6.81 -26.13
C LYS A 271 -11.35 7.26 -27.59
N ARG A 272 -12.35 6.96 -28.42
CA ARG A 272 -12.51 7.54 -29.75
C ARG A 272 -12.73 9.05 -29.55
N ILE A 273 -11.79 9.88 -29.98
CA ILE A 273 -12.05 11.32 -30.13
C ILE A 273 -13.03 11.42 -31.30
N GLN A 274 -14.31 11.69 -31.02
CA GLN A 274 -15.18 12.23 -32.07
C GLN A 274 -14.58 13.58 -32.46
N ARG A 275 -14.04 13.67 -33.69
CA ARG A 275 -13.74 14.97 -34.30
C ARG A 275 -15.07 15.73 -34.34
N ALA A 276 -15.16 16.84 -33.61
CA ALA A 276 -16.11 17.87 -33.93
C ALA A 276 -15.82 18.28 -35.38
N GLN A 277 -16.72 17.95 -36.30
CA GLN A 277 -16.69 18.50 -37.64
C GLN A 277 -16.85 20.01 -37.49
N SER A 278 -15.86 20.75 -37.99
CA SER A 278 -15.95 22.19 -38.22
C SER A 278 -17.09 22.45 -39.20
N GLY A 279 -18.24 22.85 -38.67
CA GLY A 279 -19.27 23.52 -39.45
C GLY A 279 -18.86 24.97 -39.63
N SER A 280 -18.48 25.32 -40.86
CA SER A 280 -18.40 26.70 -41.32
C SER A 280 -19.80 27.34 -41.31
N PRO A 281 -19.90 28.62 -40.96
CA PRO A 281 -20.77 29.56 -41.68
C PRO A 281 -19.86 30.65 -42.27
N GLN A 282 -19.63 30.68 -43.59
CA GLN A 282 -20.44 31.43 -44.57
C GLN A 282 -21.03 32.75 -44.04
N PHE A 283 -20.40 33.81 -44.54
CA PHE A 283 -20.69 35.25 -44.51
C PHE A 283 -20.41 36.02 -43.22
#